data_AF-A0A1J7JSB7-F1
#
_entry.id   AF-A0A1J7JSB7-F1
#
_cell.length_a   1.000
_cell.length_b   1.000
_cell.length_c   1.000
_cell.angle_alpha   90.00
_cell.angle_beta   90.00
_cell.angle_gamma   90.00
#
_symmetry.space_group_name_H-M   'P 1'
#
loop_
_entity.id
_entity.type
_entity.pdbx_description
1 polymer ?
#
loop_
_entity_poly.entity_id
_entity_poly.type
_entity_poly.pdbx_seq_one_letter_code
_entity_poly.pdbx_strand_id
1 'polypeptide(L)'
;MGVSSPAPSSRTSSPVAVGSPAESQAGKRKRASKPKCGEEKPACLRCTSTGRTCDGYDKGVPPRNRALEFQRTAETAKMEFIKAYQWNEALRSMRPIAADIDGTEAEKKFFRRFRLLAADGFTNHVCHFTNFWSRVTPQISHQDEAVKHAVIALGAAYQIFQLPPHGQSHDKKQDKVLNHGSCDEFTHENLEVFTIQQYNKSISKLQRHVGSSSPESIQVTLICCLAFICLETLRGHHEAAITHLINGLNILQSLPPREFDFLSNLSDDGNPAGPRACPYPARCDMRDIIDLFGRLEISACFFASGLRPIVAERGYAHRKLDDGTSSKYPAEFYSSRQAHRAYNYFLRDVLARLYE
;
A
#
# COMPACT_ATOMS: atom_id res chain seq x y z
N MET A 1 -10.67 73.18 22.16
CA MET A 1 -11.90 73.30 22.99
C MET A 1 -12.54 71.93 23.08
N GLY A 2 -12.97 71.48 24.26
CA GLY A 2 -13.87 70.32 24.38
C GLY A 2 -13.20 68.96 24.67
N VAL A 3 -12.58 68.75 25.84
CA VAL A 3 -13.04 67.92 26.98
C VAL A 3 -13.37 66.43 26.72
N SER A 4 -12.76 65.60 27.59
CA SER A 4 -13.34 64.39 28.22
C SER A 4 -13.13 63.01 27.58
N SER A 5 -12.03 62.40 28.00
CA SER A 5 -11.87 61.09 28.66
C SER A 5 -12.69 59.84 28.26
N PRO A 6 -12.02 58.68 28.15
CA PRO A 6 -12.61 57.36 27.96
C PRO A 6 -12.89 56.62 29.29
N ALA A 7 -13.80 55.66 29.27
CA ALA A 7 -13.99 54.65 30.32
C ALA A 7 -14.63 53.37 29.73
N PRO A 8 -14.53 52.20 30.37
CA PRO A 8 -13.34 51.64 31.00
C PRO A 8 -13.10 50.15 30.63
N SER A 9 -11.84 49.74 30.78
CA SER A 9 -11.38 48.35 30.80
C SER A 9 -11.82 47.63 32.07
N SER A 10 -12.49 46.48 31.96
CA SER A 10 -12.79 45.61 33.09
C SER A 10 -11.59 44.70 33.42
N ARG A 11 -10.85 45.05 34.47
CA ARG A 11 -10.06 44.14 35.30
C ARG A 11 -10.81 43.90 36.61
N THR A 12 -11.02 42.65 37.00
CA THR A 12 -11.30 42.21 38.38
C THR A 12 -10.70 40.79 38.51
N SER A 13 -9.52 40.65 39.13
CA SER A 13 -9.20 40.59 40.57
C SER A 13 -9.42 39.20 41.17
N SER A 14 -8.30 38.55 41.51
CA SER A 14 -8.19 37.40 42.41
C SER A 14 -8.71 37.74 43.82
N PRO A 15 -9.18 36.76 44.61
CA PRO A 15 -9.26 36.89 46.06
C PRO A 15 -8.16 36.08 46.77
N VAL A 16 -7.58 36.72 47.80
CA VAL A 16 -6.66 36.18 48.80
C VAL A 16 -7.44 35.51 49.94
N ALA A 17 -6.78 34.55 50.61
CA ALA A 17 -7.27 33.62 51.63
C ALA A 17 -7.49 34.20 53.04
N VAL A 18 -8.42 33.59 53.81
CA VAL A 18 -8.48 33.42 55.28
C VAL A 18 -9.48 32.26 55.54
N GLY A 19 -9.36 31.23 56.37
CA GLY A 19 -8.37 30.68 57.30
C GLY A 19 -8.89 29.28 57.76
N SER A 20 -8.01 28.42 58.25
CA SER A 20 -8.26 27.01 58.62
C SER A 20 -9.10 26.81 59.91
N PRO A 21 -9.60 25.59 60.20
CA PRO A 21 -8.83 24.62 61.00
C PRO A 21 -8.88 23.19 60.39
N ALA A 22 -7.74 22.53 60.18
CA ALA A 22 -7.06 21.60 61.08
C ALA A 22 -7.83 20.30 61.37
N GLU A 23 -7.58 19.23 60.58
CA GLU A 23 -7.75 17.86 61.08
C GLU A 23 -6.88 16.82 60.32
N SER A 24 -5.95 16.26 61.10
CA SER A 24 -5.17 15.02 60.97
C SER A 24 -4.63 14.54 59.60
N GLN A 25 -3.30 14.68 59.45
CA GLN A 25 -2.50 13.87 58.54
C GLN A 25 -2.58 12.38 58.92
N ALA A 26 -3.41 11.61 58.22
CA ALA A 26 -3.26 10.16 58.17
C ALA A 26 -2.09 9.83 57.21
N GLY A 27 -0.90 9.65 57.78
CA GLY A 27 0.30 9.22 57.07
C GLY A 27 0.01 7.95 56.27
N LYS A 28 0.19 8.01 54.96
CA LYS A 28 0.20 6.83 54.08
C LYS A 28 1.34 5.91 54.54
N ARG A 29 1.02 4.91 55.35
CA ARG A 29 1.92 3.82 55.71
C ARG A 29 2.41 3.18 54.40
N LYS A 30 3.71 3.35 54.10
CA LYS A 30 4.38 2.54 53.07
C LYS A 30 4.14 1.08 53.44
N ARG A 31 3.53 0.29 52.54
CA ARG A 31 3.41 -1.16 52.70
C ARG A 31 4.83 -1.70 52.88
N ALA A 32 5.19 -2.09 54.09
CA ALA A 32 6.41 -2.84 54.34
C ALA A 32 6.33 -4.11 53.49
N SER A 33 7.31 -4.32 52.61
CA SER A 33 7.39 -5.53 51.82
C SER A 33 7.46 -6.72 52.78
N LYS A 34 6.54 -7.68 52.64
CA LYS A 34 6.66 -8.96 53.34
C LYS A 34 8.06 -9.53 53.07
N PRO A 35 8.84 -9.88 54.09
CA PRO A 35 10.16 -10.45 53.89
C PRO A 35 10.04 -11.74 53.05
N LYS A 36 10.93 -11.93 52.07
CA LYS A 36 10.96 -13.16 51.27
C LYS A 36 11.21 -14.38 52.17
N CYS A 37 10.45 -15.45 51.93
CA CYS A 37 10.59 -16.75 52.59
C CYS A 37 11.84 -17.48 52.03
N GLY A 38 12.53 -18.26 52.86
CA GLY A 38 13.72 -19.04 52.47
C GLY A 38 13.40 -20.36 51.73
N GLU A 39 12.12 -20.73 51.64
CA GLU A 39 11.60 -21.89 50.92
C GLU A 39 12.15 -23.27 51.36
N GLU A 40 12.85 -23.36 52.50
CA GLU A 40 13.33 -24.65 53.04
C GLU A 40 12.16 -25.48 53.61
N LYS A 41 12.15 -26.80 53.34
CA LYS A 41 11.10 -27.73 53.77
C LYS A 41 11.61 -28.63 54.91
N PRO A 42 10.78 -28.97 55.92
CA PRO A 42 9.34 -28.73 56.04
C PRO A 42 8.93 -27.34 56.59
N ALA A 43 9.87 -26.57 57.14
CA ALA A 43 9.67 -25.21 57.63
C ALA A 43 10.87 -24.33 57.27
N CYS A 44 10.63 -23.07 56.89
CA CYS A 44 11.72 -22.19 56.46
C CYS A 44 12.66 -21.82 57.62
N LEU A 45 13.95 -21.68 57.35
CA LEU A 45 14.98 -21.41 58.37
C LEU A 45 14.70 -20.12 59.15
N ARG A 46 13.98 -19.19 58.55
CA ARG A 46 13.62 -17.91 59.15
C ARG A 46 12.52 -18.03 60.22
N CYS A 47 11.55 -18.91 60.02
CA CYS A 47 10.55 -19.22 61.04
C CYS A 47 11.19 -20.01 62.18
N THR A 48 12.01 -21.01 61.85
CA THR A 48 12.68 -21.86 62.83
C THR A 48 13.68 -21.09 63.69
N SER A 49 14.50 -20.23 63.09
CA SER A 49 15.51 -19.41 63.82
C SER A 49 14.88 -18.34 64.73
N THR A 50 13.65 -17.92 64.45
CA THR A 50 12.94 -16.92 65.28
C THR A 50 11.91 -17.55 66.23
N GLY A 51 11.87 -18.89 66.32
CA GLY A 51 10.94 -19.62 67.19
C GLY A 51 9.46 -19.49 66.78
N ARG A 52 9.17 -19.06 65.55
CA ARG A 52 7.80 -18.90 65.03
C ARG A 52 7.34 -20.17 64.32
N THR A 53 6.07 -20.52 64.48
CA THR A 53 5.45 -21.62 63.73
C THR A 53 5.39 -21.27 62.24
N CYS A 54 5.91 -22.15 61.39
CA CYS A 54 5.85 -21.96 59.93
C CYS A 54 4.49 -22.45 59.43
N ASP A 55 3.74 -21.61 58.71
CA ASP A 55 2.40 -21.93 58.18
C ASP A 55 2.40 -23.06 57.12
N GLY A 56 3.56 -23.64 56.82
CA GLY A 56 3.73 -24.71 55.83
C GLY A 56 3.68 -24.20 54.38
N TYR A 57 3.85 -25.14 53.45
CA TYR A 57 3.74 -24.89 52.01
C TYR A 57 2.44 -25.52 51.51
N ASP A 58 1.55 -24.74 50.89
CA ASP A 58 0.30 -25.21 50.29
C ASP A 58 0.59 -26.31 49.25
N LYS A 59 0.15 -27.54 49.53
CA LYS A 59 0.39 -28.72 48.67
C LYS A 59 -0.66 -28.88 47.55
N GLY A 60 -1.48 -27.87 47.27
CA GLY A 60 -2.72 -28.06 46.51
C GLY A 60 -2.90 -27.24 45.22
N VAL A 61 -1.97 -26.36 44.84
CA VAL A 61 -2.17 -25.53 43.63
C VAL A 61 -1.51 -26.22 42.44
N PRO A 62 -2.29 -26.75 41.46
CA PRO A 62 -1.70 -27.27 40.22
C PRO A 62 -0.91 -26.15 39.53
N PRO A 63 0.21 -26.46 38.83
CA PRO A 63 1.04 -25.44 38.22
C PRO A 63 0.21 -24.61 37.25
N ARG A 64 -0.04 -23.35 37.62
CA ARG A 64 -0.76 -22.38 36.81
C ARG A 64 0.02 -22.20 35.52
N ASN A 65 -0.51 -22.73 34.42
CA ASN A 65 0.20 -22.77 33.14
C ASN A 65 0.17 -21.36 32.52
N ARG A 66 1.04 -20.51 33.06
CA ARG A 66 1.08 -19.06 32.82
C ARG A 66 1.21 -18.72 31.34
N ALA A 67 1.84 -19.60 30.56
CA ALA A 67 1.94 -19.48 29.12
C ALA A 67 0.58 -19.52 28.41
N LEU A 68 -0.27 -20.50 28.74
CA LEU A 68 -1.61 -20.64 28.16
C LEU A 68 -2.55 -19.50 28.59
N GLU A 69 -2.47 -19.07 29.84
CA GLU A 69 -3.22 -17.89 30.30
C GLU A 69 -2.77 -16.61 29.59
N PHE A 70 -1.45 -16.41 29.41
CA PHE A 70 -0.92 -15.25 28.70
C PHE A 70 -1.37 -15.23 27.23
N GLN A 71 -1.36 -16.40 26.59
CA GLN A 71 -1.79 -16.56 25.20
C GLN A 71 -3.28 -16.23 25.04
N ARG A 72 -4.13 -16.75 25.92
CA ARG A 72 -5.59 -16.48 25.92
C ARG A 72 -5.90 -15.01 26.23
N THR A 73 -5.15 -14.40 27.13
CA THR A 73 -5.28 -12.97 27.47
C THR A 73 -4.87 -12.08 26.30
N ALA A 74 -3.78 -12.44 25.60
CA ALA A 74 -3.32 -11.75 24.40
C ALA A 74 -4.33 -11.86 23.24
N GLU A 75 -4.93 -13.03 23.04
CA GLU A 75 -5.99 -13.23 22.04
C GLU A 75 -7.23 -12.40 22.34
N THR A 76 -7.63 -12.32 23.62
CA THR A 76 -8.79 -11.55 24.05
C THR A 76 -8.53 -10.05 23.89
N ALA A 77 -7.36 -9.56 24.29
CA ALA A 77 -6.94 -8.18 24.08
C ALA A 77 -6.87 -7.82 22.58
N LYS A 78 -6.41 -8.75 21.73
CA LYS A 78 -6.41 -8.58 20.27
C LYS A 78 -7.84 -8.46 19.71
N MET A 79 -8.78 -9.28 20.17
CA MET A 79 -10.19 -9.19 19.75
C MET A 79 -10.86 -7.88 20.21
N GLU A 80 -10.63 -7.46 21.45
CA GLU A 80 -11.19 -6.19 21.94
C GLU A 80 -10.62 -4.99 21.20
N PHE A 81 -9.33 -5.01 20.87
CA PHE A 81 -8.69 -3.98 20.04
C PHE A 81 -9.30 -3.94 18.62
N ILE A 82 -9.49 -5.09 17.97
CA ILE A 82 -10.12 -5.17 16.64
C ILE A 82 -11.55 -4.62 16.69
N LYS A 83 -12.32 -4.93 17.74
CA LYS A 83 -13.68 -4.44 17.93
C LYS A 83 -13.70 -2.91 18.14
N ALA A 84 -12.77 -2.36 18.92
CA ALA A 84 -12.64 -0.92 19.10
C ALA A 84 -12.18 -0.20 17.82
N TYR A 85 -11.28 -0.80 17.06
CA TYR A 85 -10.79 -0.31 15.76
C TYR A 85 -11.93 -0.21 14.71
N GLN A 86 -12.86 -1.17 14.71
CA GLN A 86 -13.98 -1.18 13.77
C GLN A 86 -14.97 -0.02 13.95
N TRP A 87 -15.03 0.63 15.11
CA TRP A 87 -16.03 1.68 15.39
C TRP A 87 -15.43 3.07 15.63
N ASN A 88 -14.10 3.20 15.66
CA ASN A 88 -13.42 4.46 15.98
C ASN A 88 -12.59 4.97 14.80
N GLU A 89 -13.01 6.09 14.22
CA GLU A 89 -12.39 6.72 13.06
C GLU A 89 -10.94 7.17 13.31
N ALA A 90 -10.64 7.69 14.49
CA ALA A 90 -9.28 8.10 14.87
C ALA A 90 -8.31 6.91 15.00
N LEU A 91 -8.80 5.75 15.47
CA LEU A 91 -8.00 4.53 15.53
C LEU A 91 -7.76 3.91 14.14
N ARG A 92 -8.68 4.07 13.18
CA ARG A 92 -8.44 3.71 11.77
C ARG A 92 -7.37 4.56 11.11
N SER A 93 -7.23 5.82 11.53
CA SER A 93 -6.17 6.71 11.07
C SER A 93 -4.80 6.40 11.68
N MET A 94 -4.74 5.73 12.84
CA MET A 94 -3.49 5.27 13.47
C MET A 94 -3.07 3.91 12.91
N ARG A 95 -2.76 3.85 11.62
CA ARG A 95 -2.19 2.64 11.01
C ARG A 95 -0.76 2.40 11.55
N PRO A 96 -0.36 1.16 11.85
CA PRO A 96 1.04 0.83 12.08
C PRO A 96 1.89 1.27 10.88
N ILE A 97 3.11 1.75 11.14
CA ILE A 97 4.09 2.15 10.11
C ILE A 97 4.41 0.99 9.14
N ALA A 98 4.12 -0.26 9.55
CA ALA A 98 4.02 -1.43 8.67
C ALA A 98 2.60 -1.54 8.05
N ALA A 99 2.41 -0.84 6.94
CA ALA A 99 1.16 -0.76 6.16
C ALA A 99 0.54 -2.11 5.82
N ASP A 100 -0.62 -2.40 6.42
CA ASP A 100 -1.52 -3.46 5.95
C ASP A 100 -2.84 -2.87 5.47
N ILE A 101 -3.44 -3.53 4.47
CA ILE A 101 -4.73 -3.12 3.92
C ILE A 101 -5.86 -3.66 4.80
N ASP A 102 -6.96 -2.94 4.85
CA ASP A 102 -8.16 -3.34 5.57
C ASP A 102 -8.89 -4.45 4.79
N GLY A 103 -9.26 -5.54 5.46
CA GLY A 103 -9.85 -6.73 4.82
C GLY A 103 -9.63 -8.01 5.63
N THR A 104 -9.96 -9.14 5.00
CA THR A 104 -9.71 -10.50 5.50
C THR A 104 -8.20 -10.81 5.56
N GLU A 105 -7.82 -11.83 6.33
CA GLU A 105 -6.41 -12.26 6.38
C GLU A 105 -5.88 -12.72 5.01
N ALA A 106 -6.74 -13.33 4.19
CA ALA A 106 -6.42 -13.65 2.81
C ALA A 106 -6.15 -12.39 1.97
N GLU A 107 -7.00 -11.37 2.06
CA GLU A 107 -6.81 -10.09 1.35
C GLU A 107 -5.50 -9.40 1.73
N LYS A 108 -5.17 -9.37 3.03
CA LYS A 108 -3.87 -8.85 3.53
C LYS A 108 -2.69 -9.65 3.01
N LYS A 109 -2.76 -10.98 3.07
CA LYS A 109 -1.72 -11.90 2.56
C LYS A 109 -1.41 -11.62 1.09
N PHE A 110 -2.42 -11.55 0.24
CA PHE A 110 -2.22 -11.32 -1.20
C PHE A 110 -1.89 -9.88 -1.55
N PHE A 111 -2.34 -8.90 -0.76
CA PHE A 111 -1.86 -7.52 -0.88
C PHE A 111 -0.36 -7.41 -0.57
N ARG A 112 0.12 -8.06 0.51
CA ARG A 112 1.55 -8.15 0.80
C ARG A 112 2.32 -8.82 -0.33
N ARG A 113 1.76 -9.88 -0.93
CA ARG A 113 2.36 -10.57 -2.08
C ARG A 113 2.50 -9.63 -3.28
N PHE A 114 1.46 -8.86 -3.60
CA PHE A 114 1.52 -7.82 -4.61
C PHE A 114 2.61 -6.78 -4.31
N ARG A 115 2.73 -6.31 -3.06
CA ARG A 115 3.76 -5.34 -2.68
C ARG A 115 5.19 -5.85 -2.87
N LEU A 116 5.43 -7.14 -2.60
CA LEU A 116 6.72 -7.78 -2.88
C LEU A 116 7.01 -7.82 -4.38
N LEU A 117 6.04 -8.27 -5.18
CA LEU A 117 6.12 -8.26 -6.64
C LEU A 117 6.40 -6.85 -7.20
N ALA A 118 5.72 -5.84 -6.67
CA ALA A 118 5.90 -4.45 -7.08
C ALA A 118 7.30 -3.90 -6.75
N ALA A 119 7.90 -4.34 -5.63
CA ALA A 119 9.23 -3.95 -5.20
C ALA A 119 10.34 -4.66 -5.99
N ASP A 120 10.15 -5.94 -6.30
CA ASP A 120 11.08 -6.75 -7.10
C ASP A 120 11.11 -6.32 -8.58
N GLY A 121 10.23 -5.38 -8.96
CA GLY A 121 10.21 -4.74 -10.26
C GLY A 121 9.33 -5.48 -11.24
N PHE A 122 8.02 -5.33 -11.04
CA PHE A 122 7.03 -5.56 -12.07
C PHE A 122 7.47 -4.77 -13.32
N THR A 123 7.80 -5.45 -14.42
CA THR A 123 8.32 -4.86 -15.69
C THR A 123 9.73 -4.22 -15.65
N ASN A 124 10.67 -4.83 -14.91
CA ASN A 124 12.06 -4.34 -14.80
C ASN A 124 12.86 -4.17 -16.10
N HIS A 125 12.45 -4.76 -17.23
CA HIS A 125 13.35 -4.81 -18.38
C HIS A 125 13.48 -3.53 -19.19
N VAL A 126 12.56 -2.56 -19.06
CA VAL A 126 12.55 -1.40 -19.97
C VAL A 126 12.07 -0.10 -19.30
N CYS A 127 11.68 -0.07 -18.02
CA CYS A 127 11.22 1.19 -17.41
C CYS A 127 11.21 1.19 -15.87
N HIS A 128 11.51 2.34 -15.26
CA HIS A 128 11.36 2.55 -13.81
C HIS A 128 9.89 2.79 -13.40
N PHE A 129 9.00 1.86 -13.73
CA PHE A 129 7.63 1.85 -13.19
C PHE A 129 7.54 1.22 -11.80
N THR A 130 8.69 0.85 -11.23
CA THR A 130 8.80 0.43 -9.83
C THR A 130 8.09 1.43 -8.91
N ASN A 131 8.22 2.74 -9.12
CA ASN A 131 7.54 3.73 -8.27
C ASN A 131 6.01 3.72 -8.44
N PHE A 132 5.51 3.48 -9.65
CA PHE A 132 4.07 3.34 -9.89
C PHE A 132 3.52 2.17 -9.07
N TRP A 133 4.09 0.97 -9.24
CA TRP A 133 3.60 -0.22 -8.57
C TRP A 133 3.95 -0.29 -7.08
N SER A 134 5.10 0.22 -6.64
CA SER A 134 5.58 0.10 -5.26
C SER A 134 5.10 1.21 -4.33
N ARG A 135 4.67 2.36 -4.87
CA ARG A 135 4.23 3.52 -4.07
C ARG A 135 2.82 3.97 -4.44
N VAL A 136 2.62 4.36 -5.69
CA VAL A 136 1.36 4.95 -6.18
C VAL A 136 0.20 3.98 -6.04
N THR A 137 0.33 2.78 -6.62
CA THR A 137 -0.77 1.83 -6.66
C THR A 137 -1.20 1.40 -5.25
N PRO A 138 -0.29 1.06 -4.32
CA PRO A 138 -0.64 0.80 -2.92
C PRO A 138 -1.36 1.97 -2.23
N GLN A 139 -0.92 3.21 -2.47
CA GLN A 139 -1.58 4.40 -1.89
C GLN A 139 -3.03 4.52 -2.37
N ILE A 140 -3.27 4.31 -3.66
CA ILE A 140 -4.62 4.36 -4.24
C ILE A 140 -5.46 3.16 -3.77
N SER A 141 -4.87 1.97 -3.60
CA SER A 141 -5.55 0.82 -3.00
C SER A 141 -6.06 1.09 -1.58
N HIS A 142 -5.42 1.98 -0.82
CA HIS A 142 -5.93 2.36 0.51
C HIS A 142 -7.12 3.33 0.46
N GLN A 143 -7.35 3.97 -0.69
CA GLN A 143 -8.39 4.98 -0.88
C GLN A 143 -9.57 4.44 -1.70
N ASP A 144 -9.31 3.48 -2.59
CA ASP A 144 -10.26 2.98 -3.56
C ASP A 144 -10.38 1.44 -3.54
N GLU A 145 -11.60 0.96 -3.28
CA GLU A 145 -11.90 -0.48 -3.19
C GLU A 145 -11.76 -1.20 -4.53
N ALA A 146 -11.96 -0.54 -5.67
CA ALA A 146 -11.75 -1.17 -6.98
C ALA A 146 -10.26 -1.49 -7.17
N VAL A 147 -9.39 -0.49 -6.96
CA VAL A 147 -7.94 -0.68 -7.10
C VAL A 147 -7.42 -1.69 -6.08
N LYS A 148 -7.90 -1.65 -4.84
CA LYS A 148 -7.60 -2.65 -3.80
C LYS A 148 -7.86 -4.08 -4.27
N HIS A 149 -9.07 -4.37 -4.73
CA HIS A 149 -9.43 -5.73 -5.13
C HIS A 149 -8.67 -6.16 -6.39
N ALA A 150 -8.39 -5.23 -7.33
CA ALA A 150 -7.58 -5.51 -8.51
C ALA A 150 -6.16 -5.97 -8.15
N VAL A 151 -5.47 -5.26 -7.25
CA VAL A 151 -4.10 -5.62 -6.86
C VAL A 151 -4.02 -6.85 -5.97
N ILE A 152 -5.05 -7.10 -5.15
CA ILE A 152 -5.17 -8.35 -4.37
C ILE A 152 -5.33 -9.53 -5.31
N ALA A 153 -6.21 -9.43 -6.31
CA ALA A 153 -6.37 -10.45 -7.34
C ALA A 153 -5.06 -10.68 -8.10
N LEU A 154 -4.33 -9.61 -8.45
CA LEU A 154 -3.02 -9.70 -9.10
C LEU A 154 -1.98 -10.41 -8.23
N GLY A 155 -1.94 -10.12 -6.92
CA GLY A 155 -1.08 -10.80 -5.97
C GLY A 155 -1.38 -12.29 -5.84
N ALA A 156 -2.65 -12.68 -5.88
CA ALA A 156 -3.09 -14.07 -5.89
C ALA A 156 -2.73 -14.79 -7.21
N ALA A 157 -2.99 -14.16 -8.35
CA ALA A 157 -2.62 -14.67 -9.68
C ALA A 157 -1.11 -14.87 -9.82
N TYR A 158 -0.30 -13.96 -9.27
CA TYR A 158 1.16 -14.11 -9.27
C TYR A 158 1.63 -15.28 -8.40
N GLN A 159 0.92 -15.60 -7.32
CA GLN A 159 1.22 -16.80 -6.55
C GLN A 159 0.89 -18.07 -7.36
N ILE A 160 -0.23 -18.10 -8.09
CA ILE A 160 -0.56 -19.20 -9.02
C ILE A 160 0.57 -19.39 -10.04
N PHE A 161 0.99 -18.30 -10.69
CA PHE A 161 2.05 -18.32 -11.70
C PHE A 161 3.40 -18.89 -11.20
N GLN A 162 3.70 -18.77 -9.91
CA GLN A 162 4.92 -19.32 -9.32
C GLN A 162 4.80 -20.79 -8.91
N LEU A 163 3.58 -21.33 -8.82
CA LEU A 163 3.41 -22.74 -8.49
C LEU A 163 3.81 -23.59 -9.71
N PRO A 164 4.52 -24.71 -9.52
CA PRO A 164 4.81 -25.64 -10.59
C PRO A 164 3.49 -26.18 -11.19
N PRO A 165 3.40 -26.40 -12.52
CA PRO A 165 2.25 -27.03 -13.12
C PRO A 165 1.97 -28.38 -12.43
N HIS A 166 0.69 -28.62 -12.08
CA HIS A 166 0.24 -29.92 -11.56
C HIS A 166 0.62 -31.01 -12.57
N GLY A 167 1.68 -31.77 -12.27
CA GLY A 167 2.14 -32.85 -13.17
C GLY A 167 3.63 -33.19 -13.15
N GLN A 168 4.50 -32.43 -12.46
CA GLN A 168 5.90 -32.85 -12.25
C GLN A 168 6.24 -32.96 -10.77
N SER A 169 5.69 -33.99 -10.12
CA SER A 169 6.33 -34.60 -8.98
C SER A 169 7.59 -35.33 -9.44
N HIS A 170 8.64 -34.59 -9.78
CA HIS A 170 9.98 -35.14 -9.76
C HIS A 170 10.50 -35.01 -8.33
N ASP A 171 10.74 -36.17 -7.71
CA ASP A 171 11.43 -36.34 -6.44
C ASP A 171 12.58 -35.33 -6.26
N LYS A 172 12.35 -34.31 -5.44
CA LYS A 172 13.42 -33.53 -4.83
C LYS A 172 13.16 -33.38 -3.34
N LYS A 173 13.74 -34.32 -2.59
CA LYS A 173 14.29 -34.04 -1.25
C LYS A 173 15.33 -32.91 -1.41
N GLN A 174 15.45 -32.05 -0.38
CA GLN A 174 16.28 -30.83 -0.25
C GLN A 174 15.70 -29.59 -0.97
N ASP A 175 15.35 -28.48 -0.32
CA ASP A 175 15.84 -27.90 0.93
C ASP A 175 14.72 -27.32 1.81
N LYS A 176 14.65 -27.81 3.06
CA LYS A 176 13.90 -27.19 4.16
C LYS A 176 14.75 -26.06 4.76
N VAL A 177 14.70 -24.86 4.19
CA VAL A 177 15.05 -23.64 4.92
C VAL A 177 14.04 -22.57 4.50
N LEU A 178 13.26 -22.07 5.47
CA LEU A 178 12.21 -21.03 5.39
C LEU A 178 10.72 -21.46 5.40
N ASN A 179 10.34 -22.66 5.84
CA ASN A 179 8.92 -22.91 6.18
C ASN A 179 8.69 -22.86 7.70
N HIS A 180 8.54 -21.64 8.21
CA HIS A 180 7.89 -21.41 9.50
C HIS A 180 6.38 -21.58 9.28
N GLY A 181 5.79 -22.56 9.97
CA GLY A 181 4.41 -23.00 9.75
C GLY A 181 3.35 -21.91 9.79
N SER A 182 2.40 -22.02 8.88
CA SER A 182 1.08 -21.39 8.97
C SER A 182 0.07 -22.33 8.30
N CYS A 183 -1.00 -22.66 9.02
CA CYS A 183 -2.03 -23.63 8.70
C CYS A 183 -3.01 -23.17 7.60
N ASP A 184 -2.53 -22.49 6.54
CA ASP A 184 -3.38 -21.77 5.59
C ASP A 184 -2.85 -21.90 4.14
N GLU A 185 -2.64 -23.15 3.74
CA GLU A 185 -2.20 -23.53 2.40
C GLU A 185 -3.41 -23.57 1.47
N PHE A 186 -3.63 -22.48 0.72
CA PHE A 186 -4.63 -22.45 -0.35
C PHE A 186 -4.25 -23.53 -1.37
N THR A 187 -5.16 -24.46 -1.65
CA THR A 187 -5.05 -25.32 -2.85
C THR A 187 -5.06 -24.45 -4.10
N HIS A 188 -4.51 -24.95 -5.21
CA HIS A 188 -4.52 -24.23 -6.50
C HIS A 188 -5.93 -23.79 -6.89
N GLU A 189 -6.92 -24.68 -6.77
CA GLU A 189 -8.33 -24.41 -7.05
C GLU A 189 -8.90 -23.30 -6.15
N ASN A 190 -8.65 -23.36 -4.83
CA ASN A 190 -9.11 -22.32 -3.91
C ASN A 190 -8.48 -20.96 -4.22
N LEU A 191 -7.23 -20.95 -4.69
CA LEU A 191 -6.53 -19.74 -5.08
C LEU A 191 -7.07 -19.15 -6.39
N GLU A 192 -7.41 -19.97 -7.37
CA GLU A 192 -8.09 -19.55 -8.59
C GLU A 192 -9.46 -18.94 -8.29
N VAL A 193 -10.27 -19.63 -7.47
CA VAL A 193 -11.58 -19.13 -7.04
C VAL A 193 -11.44 -17.80 -6.32
N PHE A 194 -10.48 -17.68 -5.39
CA PHE A 194 -10.21 -16.43 -4.69
C PHE A 194 -9.79 -15.31 -5.67
N THR A 195 -8.91 -15.61 -6.62
CA THR A 195 -8.44 -14.66 -7.64
C THR A 195 -9.62 -14.12 -8.46
N ILE A 196 -10.50 -15.00 -8.95
CA ILE A 196 -11.68 -14.62 -9.73
C ILE A 196 -12.67 -13.82 -8.87
N GLN A 197 -12.89 -14.21 -7.61
CA GLN A 197 -13.76 -13.46 -6.69
C GLN A 197 -13.27 -12.03 -6.49
N GLN A 198 -11.96 -11.84 -6.24
CA GLN A 198 -11.37 -10.51 -6.04
C GLN A 198 -11.39 -9.69 -7.35
N TYR A 199 -11.12 -10.32 -8.49
CA TYR A 199 -11.25 -9.71 -9.80
C TYR A 199 -12.69 -9.18 -10.05
N ASN A 200 -13.71 -10.00 -9.79
CA ASN A 200 -15.11 -9.62 -9.96
C ASN A 200 -15.54 -8.54 -8.95
N LYS A 201 -15.07 -8.60 -7.70
CA LYS A 201 -15.27 -7.52 -6.72
C LYS A 201 -14.70 -6.21 -7.24
N SER A 202 -13.49 -6.23 -7.81
CA SER A 202 -12.88 -5.04 -8.40
C SER A 202 -13.75 -4.47 -9.51
N ILE A 203 -14.24 -5.29 -10.45
CA ILE A 203 -15.12 -4.82 -11.53
C ILE A 203 -16.40 -4.22 -10.98
N SER A 204 -17.05 -4.88 -10.02
CA SER A 204 -18.28 -4.37 -9.39
C SER A 204 -18.04 -3.02 -8.71
N LYS A 205 -16.92 -2.84 -8.00
CA LYS A 205 -16.58 -1.55 -7.39
C LYS A 205 -16.20 -0.51 -8.44
N LEU A 206 -15.60 -0.92 -9.56
CA LEU A 206 -15.21 -0.04 -10.64
C LEU A 206 -16.41 0.60 -11.35
N GLN A 207 -17.57 -0.08 -11.37
CA GLN A 207 -18.80 0.44 -11.99
C GLN A 207 -19.20 1.84 -11.50
N ARG A 208 -18.82 2.24 -10.27
CA ARG A 208 -19.09 3.58 -9.74
C ARG A 208 -18.29 4.70 -10.45
N HIS A 209 -17.21 4.34 -11.11
CA HIS A 209 -16.36 5.25 -11.89
C HIS A 209 -16.74 5.27 -13.37
N VAL A 210 -17.46 4.26 -13.85
CA VAL A 210 -17.93 4.17 -15.23
C VAL A 210 -18.95 5.28 -15.48
N GLY A 211 -18.65 6.17 -16.41
CA GLY A 211 -19.48 7.34 -16.75
C GLY A 211 -19.14 8.62 -15.97
N SER A 212 -18.28 8.55 -14.95
CA SER A 212 -17.72 9.75 -14.31
C SER A 212 -16.62 10.35 -15.18
N SER A 213 -16.70 11.64 -15.46
CA SER A 213 -15.64 12.39 -16.14
C SER A 213 -14.59 12.96 -15.18
N SER A 214 -14.62 12.57 -13.90
CA SER A 214 -13.64 13.06 -12.92
C SER A 214 -12.26 12.45 -13.20
N PRO A 215 -11.17 13.24 -13.09
CA PRO A 215 -9.82 12.75 -13.36
C PRO A 215 -9.43 11.60 -12.42
N GLU A 216 -9.90 11.59 -11.18
CA GLU A 216 -9.68 10.52 -10.21
C GLU A 216 -10.38 9.22 -10.63
N SER A 217 -11.59 9.33 -11.18
CA SER A 217 -12.35 8.16 -11.65
C SER A 217 -11.71 7.53 -12.89
N ILE A 218 -11.24 8.37 -13.81
CA ILE A 218 -10.47 7.93 -14.98
C ILE A 218 -9.18 7.25 -14.52
N GLN A 219 -8.45 7.87 -13.60
CA GLN A 219 -7.21 7.31 -13.03
C GLN A 219 -7.43 5.94 -12.39
N VAL A 220 -8.44 5.80 -11.52
CA VAL A 220 -8.80 4.52 -10.89
C VAL A 220 -9.10 3.46 -11.95
N THR A 221 -9.88 3.81 -12.97
CA THR A 221 -10.25 2.89 -14.06
C THR A 221 -9.02 2.41 -14.82
N LEU A 222 -8.12 3.33 -15.17
CA LEU A 222 -6.90 3.00 -15.89
C LEU A 222 -5.93 2.15 -15.05
N ILE A 223 -5.84 2.39 -13.74
CA ILE A 223 -5.03 1.55 -12.83
C ILE A 223 -5.61 0.13 -12.75
N CYS A 224 -6.93 -0.02 -12.66
CA CYS A 224 -7.59 -1.32 -12.71
C CYS A 224 -7.31 -2.02 -14.04
N CYS A 225 -7.43 -1.33 -15.18
CA CYS A 225 -7.08 -1.88 -16.50
C CYS A 225 -5.63 -2.39 -16.53
N LEU A 226 -4.67 -1.59 -16.04
CA LEU A 226 -3.27 -2.01 -15.96
C LEU A 226 -3.11 -3.26 -15.09
N ALA A 227 -3.71 -3.31 -13.91
CA ALA A 227 -3.65 -4.48 -13.03
C ALA A 227 -4.28 -5.72 -13.69
N PHE A 228 -5.37 -5.58 -14.44
CA PHE A 228 -6.01 -6.67 -15.16
C PHE A 228 -5.22 -7.15 -16.38
N ILE A 229 -4.58 -6.25 -17.14
CA ILE A 229 -3.64 -6.63 -18.21
C ILE A 229 -2.56 -7.55 -17.63
N CYS A 230 -1.99 -7.15 -16.50
CA CYS A 230 -0.95 -7.90 -15.79
C CYS A 230 -1.46 -9.26 -15.32
N LEU A 231 -2.63 -9.28 -14.71
CA LEU A 231 -3.28 -10.49 -14.19
C LEU A 231 -3.58 -11.48 -15.31
N GLU A 232 -4.20 -11.03 -16.41
CA GLU A 232 -4.55 -11.91 -17.53
C GLU A 232 -3.30 -12.41 -18.27
N THR A 233 -2.25 -11.59 -18.33
CA THR A 233 -0.94 -12.03 -18.85
C THR A 233 -0.35 -13.15 -17.98
N LEU A 234 -0.40 -13.04 -16.65
CA LEU A 234 0.08 -14.09 -15.74
C LEU A 234 -0.74 -15.39 -15.84
N ARG A 235 -2.02 -15.28 -16.23
CA ARG A 235 -2.92 -16.43 -16.45
C ARG A 235 -2.84 -17.00 -17.86
N GLY A 236 -2.11 -16.37 -18.77
CA GLY A 236 -2.01 -16.79 -20.18
C GLY A 236 -3.23 -16.41 -21.05
N HIS A 237 -4.17 -15.62 -20.55
CA HIS A 237 -5.34 -15.17 -21.31
C HIS A 237 -5.04 -13.88 -22.09
N HIS A 238 -4.26 -14.01 -23.16
CA HIS A 238 -3.80 -12.86 -23.94
C HIS A 238 -4.93 -12.02 -24.56
N GLU A 239 -6.02 -12.64 -25.02
CA GLU A 239 -7.18 -11.93 -25.58
C GLU A 239 -7.88 -11.03 -24.55
N ALA A 240 -8.01 -11.51 -23.31
CA ALA A 240 -8.57 -10.73 -22.21
C ALA A 240 -7.64 -9.56 -21.84
N ALA A 241 -6.32 -9.79 -21.83
CA ALA A 241 -5.33 -8.74 -21.62
C ALA A 241 -5.42 -7.64 -22.70
N ILE A 242 -5.54 -8.03 -23.98
CA ILE A 242 -5.73 -7.10 -25.10
C ILE A 242 -7.05 -6.33 -24.95
N THR A 243 -8.12 -6.99 -24.52
CA THR A 243 -9.42 -6.34 -24.27
C THR A 243 -9.30 -5.22 -23.21
N HIS A 244 -8.60 -5.48 -22.10
CA HIS A 244 -8.33 -4.45 -21.08
C HIS A 244 -7.47 -3.31 -21.60
N LEU A 245 -6.48 -3.61 -22.45
CA LEU A 245 -5.67 -2.61 -23.11
C LEU A 245 -6.53 -1.71 -24.02
N ILE A 246 -7.32 -2.30 -24.92
CA ILE A 246 -8.21 -1.55 -25.83
C ILE A 246 -9.18 -0.67 -25.05
N ASN A 247 -9.82 -1.20 -24.00
CA ASN A 247 -10.72 -0.42 -23.16
C ASN A 247 -10.01 0.77 -22.49
N GLY A 248 -8.79 0.56 -21.98
CA GLY A 248 -7.99 1.64 -21.42
C GLY A 248 -7.58 2.69 -22.46
N LEU A 249 -7.19 2.27 -23.66
CA LEU A 249 -6.85 3.18 -24.76
C LEU A 249 -8.06 4.01 -25.22
N ASN A 250 -9.25 3.42 -25.28
CA ASN A 250 -10.50 4.14 -25.60
C ASN A 250 -10.81 5.22 -24.55
N ILE A 251 -10.56 4.95 -23.26
CA ILE A 251 -10.69 5.96 -22.20
C ILE A 251 -9.66 7.08 -22.42
N LEU A 252 -8.40 6.74 -22.71
CA LEU A 252 -7.36 7.74 -22.99
C LEU A 252 -7.68 8.59 -24.22
N GLN A 253 -8.36 8.04 -25.23
CA GLN A 253 -8.79 8.80 -26.40
C GLN A 253 -9.73 9.97 -26.06
N SER A 254 -10.49 9.88 -24.96
CA SER A 254 -11.41 10.93 -24.51
C SER A 254 -10.73 12.10 -23.79
N LEU A 255 -9.47 11.95 -23.36
CA LEU A 255 -8.74 12.98 -22.62
C LEU A 255 -8.41 14.20 -23.48
N PRO A 256 -8.15 15.39 -22.90
CA PRO A 256 -7.77 16.55 -23.69
C PRO A 256 -6.36 16.38 -24.32
N PRO A 257 -6.09 16.94 -25.51
CA PRO A 257 -4.81 16.75 -26.22
C PRO A 257 -3.57 17.09 -25.39
N ARG A 258 -3.65 18.11 -24.52
CA ARG A 258 -2.55 18.55 -23.64
C ARG A 258 -1.93 17.43 -22.77
N GLU A 259 -2.70 16.40 -22.42
CA GLU A 259 -2.21 15.27 -21.60
C GLU A 259 -1.19 14.41 -22.38
N PHE A 260 -1.13 14.56 -23.71
CA PHE A 260 -0.24 13.84 -24.63
C PHE A 260 0.95 14.70 -25.10
N ASP A 261 1.15 15.90 -24.55
CA ASP A 261 2.36 16.70 -24.82
C ASP A 261 3.55 16.17 -24.02
N PHE A 262 4.16 15.12 -24.56
CA PHE A 262 5.27 14.40 -23.96
C PHE A 262 6.59 15.21 -23.91
N LEU A 263 6.74 16.26 -24.72
CA LEU A 263 7.97 17.04 -24.84
C LEU A 263 8.22 17.98 -23.66
N SER A 264 7.15 18.43 -22.99
CA SER A 264 7.24 19.23 -21.76
C SER A 264 8.12 18.57 -20.67
N ASN A 265 8.28 17.24 -20.71
CA ASN A 265 9.04 16.48 -19.72
C ASN A 265 10.54 16.32 -20.05
N LEU A 266 10.97 16.55 -21.30
CA LEU A 266 12.39 16.47 -21.65
C LEU A 266 13.17 17.70 -21.18
N SER A 267 12.46 18.82 -21.01
CA SER A 267 13.01 20.12 -20.60
C SER A 267 13.19 20.25 -19.08
N ASP A 268 12.37 19.55 -18.28
CA ASP A 268 12.28 19.73 -16.81
C ASP A 268 13.33 18.91 -16.04
N ASP A 269 13.98 17.93 -16.67
CA ASP A 269 15.05 17.10 -16.07
C ASP A 269 16.41 17.84 -15.98
N GLY A 270 16.49 19.10 -16.43
CA GLY A 270 17.72 19.87 -16.60
C GLY A 270 18.29 20.56 -15.35
N ASN A 271 17.68 20.46 -14.16
CA ASN A 271 18.21 21.17 -12.99
C ASN A 271 18.17 20.37 -11.67
N PRO A 272 19.23 19.60 -11.34
CA PRO A 272 19.38 18.93 -10.05
C PRO A 272 19.59 19.89 -8.86
N ALA A 273 19.72 21.21 -9.09
CA ALA A 273 20.24 22.18 -8.11
C ALA A 273 19.17 23.08 -7.43
N GLY A 274 17.89 22.69 -7.43
CA GLY A 274 16.84 23.40 -6.70
C GLY A 274 16.55 22.80 -5.32
N PRO A 275 16.61 23.53 -4.19
CA PRO A 275 16.42 22.97 -2.85
C PRO A 275 14.97 22.57 -2.49
N ARG A 276 14.06 22.44 -3.48
CA ARG A 276 12.61 22.21 -3.23
C ARG A 276 11.92 21.23 -4.18
N ALA A 277 12.62 20.56 -5.09
CA ALA A 277 11.99 19.49 -5.86
C ALA A 277 11.93 18.21 -4.99
N CYS A 278 10.76 17.90 -4.44
CA CYS A 278 10.51 16.56 -3.90
C CYS A 278 10.86 15.54 -5.01
N PRO A 279 11.79 14.59 -4.82
CA PRO A 279 12.25 13.71 -5.89
C PRO A 279 11.16 12.78 -6.45
N TYR A 280 9.98 12.77 -5.81
CA TYR A 280 8.83 11.97 -6.18
C TYR A 280 7.57 12.78 -5.89
N PRO A 281 6.76 13.15 -6.89
CA PRO A 281 5.43 13.69 -6.63
C PRO A 281 4.65 12.63 -5.82
N ALA A 282 4.06 13.04 -4.70
CA ALA A 282 3.25 12.19 -3.82
C ALA A 282 1.90 11.79 -4.44
N ARG A 283 1.69 12.10 -5.72
CA ARG A 283 0.47 11.82 -6.49
C ARG A 283 0.88 11.19 -7.81
N CYS A 284 0.12 10.18 -8.21
CA CYS A 284 0.21 9.63 -9.55
C CYS A 284 -0.29 10.67 -10.54
N ASP A 285 0.60 11.08 -11.44
CA ASP A 285 0.22 11.91 -12.57
C ASP A 285 -0.48 11.02 -13.61
N MET A 286 -1.54 11.55 -14.22
CA MET A 286 -2.20 10.91 -15.36
C MET A 286 -1.20 10.62 -16.48
N ARG A 287 -0.13 11.42 -16.59
CA ARG A 287 0.98 11.22 -17.52
C ARG A 287 1.74 9.91 -17.30
N ASP A 288 1.97 9.48 -16.07
CA ASP A 288 2.66 8.21 -15.78
C ASP A 288 1.85 7.02 -16.30
N ILE A 289 0.52 7.10 -16.14
CA ILE A 289 -0.43 6.11 -16.65
C ILE A 289 -0.43 6.12 -18.18
N ILE A 290 -0.49 7.29 -18.81
CA ILE A 290 -0.41 7.40 -20.27
C ILE A 290 0.90 6.79 -20.79
N ASP A 291 2.03 7.03 -20.11
CA ASP A 291 3.31 6.47 -20.50
C ASP A 291 3.38 4.94 -20.35
N LEU A 292 2.70 4.37 -19.35
CA LEU A 292 2.51 2.93 -19.19
C LEU A 292 1.69 2.34 -20.35
N PHE A 293 0.52 2.93 -20.63
CA PHE A 293 -0.33 2.50 -21.73
C PHE A 293 0.38 2.60 -23.08
N GLY A 294 1.07 3.71 -23.35
CA GLY A 294 1.78 3.91 -24.61
C GLY A 294 2.93 2.92 -24.83
N ARG A 295 3.45 2.26 -23.79
CA ARG A 295 4.45 1.18 -23.95
C ARG A 295 3.79 -0.16 -24.22
N LEU A 296 2.73 -0.47 -23.48
CA LEU A 296 1.93 -1.68 -23.71
C LEU A 296 1.32 -1.67 -25.11
N GLU A 297 0.85 -0.51 -25.57
CA GLU A 297 0.34 -0.28 -26.92
C GLU A 297 1.37 -0.61 -28.00
N ILE A 298 2.59 -0.06 -27.89
CA ILE A 298 3.67 -0.36 -28.86
C ILE A 298 3.91 -1.87 -28.91
N SER A 299 4.09 -2.52 -27.75
CA SER A 299 4.29 -3.97 -27.72
C SER A 299 3.09 -4.72 -28.32
N ALA A 300 1.86 -4.35 -27.97
CA ALA A 300 0.67 -4.99 -28.48
C ALA A 300 0.49 -4.83 -29.99
N CYS A 301 0.81 -3.67 -30.58
CA CYS A 301 0.76 -3.46 -32.03
C CYS A 301 1.66 -4.42 -32.83
N PHE A 302 2.73 -4.96 -32.23
CA PHE A 302 3.58 -5.97 -32.89
C PHE A 302 3.00 -7.38 -32.87
N PHE A 303 2.16 -7.71 -31.88
CA PHE A 303 1.71 -9.08 -31.63
C PHE A 303 0.20 -9.28 -31.79
N ALA A 304 -0.59 -8.21 -31.79
CA ALA A 304 -2.04 -8.24 -31.92
C ALA A 304 -2.49 -7.54 -33.21
N SER A 305 -3.41 -8.17 -33.94
CA SER A 305 -4.02 -7.58 -35.13
C SER A 305 -5.14 -6.61 -34.76
N GLY A 306 -5.32 -5.57 -35.56
CA GLY A 306 -6.46 -4.63 -35.44
C GLY A 306 -6.37 -3.63 -34.28
N LEU A 307 -5.25 -3.57 -33.55
CA LEU A 307 -5.04 -2.57 -32.50
C LEU A 307 -4.53 -1.26 -33.12
N ARG A 308 -5.23 -0.15 -32.83
CA ARG A 308 -4.85 1.20 -33.25
C ARG A 308 -4.06 1.90 -32.13
N PRO A 309 -2.89 2.49 -32.41
CA PRO A 309 -2.03 3.06 -31.40
C PRO A 309 -2.46 4.49 -31.03
N ILE A 310 -3.51 4.60 -30.21
CA ILE A 310 -4.10 5.86 -29.73
C ILE A 310 -3.07 6.77 -29.03
N VAL A 311 -2.25 6.25 -28.12
CA VAL A 311 -1.28 7.09 -27.38
C VAL A 311 -0.22 7.63 -28.34
N ALA A 312 0.27 6.78 -29.25
CA ALA A 312 1.23 7.16 -30.26
C ALA A 312 0.67 8.23 -31.22
N GLU A 313 -0.49 8.00 -31.83
CA GLU A 313 -1.11 8.94 -32.77
C GLU A 313 -1.40 10.29 -32.13
N ARG A 314 -1.95 10.30 -30.90
CA ARG A 314 -2.25 11.55 -30.19
C ARG A 314 -0.99 12.30 -29.80
N GLY A 315 0.05 11.59 -29.35
CA GLY A 315 1.35 12.18 -29.07
C GLY A 315 2.00 12.77 -30.31
N TYR A 316 1.93 12.05 -31.43
CA TYR A 316 2.50 12.50 -32.71
C TYR A 316 1.74 13.69 -33.29
N ALA A 317 0.41 13.79 -33.11
CA ALA A 317 -0.36 14.95 -33.58
C ALA A 317 0.18 16.30 -33.03
N HIS A 318 0.75 16.30 -31.82
CA HIS A 318 1.42 17.47 -31.24
C HIS A 318 2.82 17.75 -31.83
N ARG A 319 3.45 16.73 -32.42
CA ARG A 319 4.82 16.78 -32.98
C ARG A 319 4.87 16.73 -34.51
N LYS A 320 3.74 16.54 -35.19
CA LYS A 320 3.68 16.36 -36.65
C LYS A 320 4.32 17.51 -37.44
N LEU A 321 4.27 18.72 -36.90
CA LEU A 321 4.87 19.92 -37.49
C LEU A 321 6.12 20.38 -36.72
N ASP A 322 6.61 19.57 -35.78
CA ASP A 322 7.86 19.84 -35.08
C ASP A 322 9.02 19.43 -35.99
N ASP A 323 9.84 20.41 -36.37
CA ASP A 323 11.00 20.21 -37.23
C ASP A 323 12.25 19.74 -36.45
N GLY A 324 12.10 19.49 -35.15
CA GLY A 324 13.20 19.06 -34.28
C GLY A 324 14.18 20.17 -33.94
N THR A 325 13.95 21.40 -34.38
CA THR A 325 14.78 22.57 -34.04
C THR A 325 14.39 23.20 -32.70
N SER A 326 13.31 22.69 -32.09
CA SER A 326 12.85 23.13 -30.78
C SER A 326 13.89 22.85 -29.69
N SER A 327 14.10 23.82 -28.80
CA SER A 327 14.89 23.66 -27.57
C SER A 327 14.32 22.62 -26.59
N LYS A 328 13.18 22.00 -26.92
CA LYS A 328 12.56 20.90 -26.18
C LYS A 328 13.34 19.59 -26.28
N TYR A 329 14.17 19.39 -27.30
CA TYR A 329 15.00 18.20 -27.44
C TYR A 329 16.37 18.42 -26.79
N PRO A 330 16.80 17.54 -25.88
CA PRO A 330 18.13 17.66 -25.28
C PRO A 330 19.21 17.34 -26.32
N ALA A 331 20.22 18.20 -26.42
CA ALA A 331 21.37 17.97 -27.30
C ALA A 331 22.25 16.79 -26.82
N GLU A 332 22.25 16.54 -25.51
CA GLU A 332 22.97 15.45 -24.86
C GLU A 332 22.07 14.80 -23.79
N PHE A 333 22.23 13.48 -23.61
CA PHE A 333 21.54 12.73 -22.57
C PHE A 333 22.48 12.47 -21.39
N TYR A 334 22.09 12.89 -20.19
CA TYR A 334 22.91 12.75 -18.98
C TYR A 334 22.57 11.51 -18.14
N SER A 335 21.53 10.76 -18.54
CA SER A 335 21.15 9.51 -17.91
C SER A 335 20.55 8.53 -18.90
N SER A 336 20.73 7.23 -18.64
CA SER A 336 20.06 6.15 -19.39
C SER A 336 18.53 6.35 -19.40
N ARG A 337 17.97 6.90 -18.31
CA ARG A 337 16.54 7.20 -18.21
C ARG A 337 16.10 8.25 -19.25
N GLN A 338 16.86 9.34 -19.39
CA GLN A 338 16.55 10.42 -20.32
C GLN A 338 16.65 9.95 -21.77
N ALA A 339 17.74 9.25 -22.11
CA ALA A 339 17.94 8.65 -23.43
C ALA A 339 16.80 7.66 -23.77
N HIS A 340 16.46 6.80 -22.81
CA HIS A 340 15.39 5.84 -22.99
C HIS A 340 14.03 6.51 -23.21
N ARG A 341 13.72 7.58 -22.47
CA ARG A 341 12.47 8.34 -22.63
C ARG A 341 12.36 8.93 -24.03
N ALA A 342 13.42 9.57 -24.52
CA ALA A 342 13.46 10.12 -25.88
C ALA A 342 13.31 9.02 -26.95
N TYR A 343 13.99 7.89 -26.78
CA TYR A 343 13.85 6.73 -27.67
C TYR A 343 12.41 6.21 -27.73
N ASN A 344 11.71 6.12 -26.60
CA ASN A 344 10.30 5.70 -26.58
C ASN A 344 9.40 6.70 -27.33
N TYR A 345 9.65 8.01 -27.22
CA TYR A 345 8.88 9.01 -27.96
C TYR A 345 9.13 8.95 -29.46
N PHE A 346 10.38 8.69 -29.88
CA PHE A 346 10.71 8.43 -31.27
C PHE A 346 9.99 7.19 -31.80
N LEU A 347 10.01 6.07 -31.06
CA LEU A 347 9.30 4.85 -31.47
C LEU A 347 7.79 5.08 -31.60
N ARG A 348 7.18 5.89 -30.72
CA ARG A 348 5.77 6.27 -30.84
C ARG A 348 5.52 7.05 -32.12
N ASP A 349 6.39 7.99 -32.49
CA ASP A 349 6.23 8.74 -33.73
C ASP A 349 6.35 7.86 -34.96
N VAL A 350 7.33 6.97 -34.99
CA VAL A 350 7.47 5.97 -36.07
C VAL A 350 6.21 5.11 -36.16
N LEU A 351 5.72 4.61 -35.02
CA LEU A 351 4.52 3.79 -34.98
C LEU A 351 3.29 4.56 -35.46
N ALA A 352 3.09 5.80 -35.01
CA ALA A 352 1.97 6.64 -35.44
C ALA A 352 1.96 6.86 -36.96
N ARG A 353 3.14 7.05 -37.57
CA ARG A 353 3.29 7.22 -39.02
C ARG A 353 2.99 5.97 -39.85
N LEU A 354 3.05 4.77 -39.26
CA LEU A 354 2.62 3.54 -39.94
C LEU A 354 1.09 3.46 -40.10
N TYR A 355 0.35 4.30 -39.36
CA TYR A 355 -1.11 4.37 -39.35
C TYR A 355 -1.65 5.67 -39.97
N GLU A 356 -0.78 6.53 -40.51
CA GLU A 356 -1.16 7.62 -41.44
C GLU A 356 -1.38 7.06 -42.85
#